data_AF-T1RUV4-F1
#
_entry.id   AF-T1RUV4-F1
#
_cell.length_a   1.000
_cell.length_b   1.000
_cell.length_c   1.000
_cell.angle_alpha   90.00
_cell.angle_beta   90.00
_cell.angle_gamma   90.00
#
_symmetry.space_group_name_H-M   'P 1'
#
loop_
_entity.id
_entity.type
_entity.pdbx_description
1 polymer ?
#
loop_
_entity_poly.entity_id
_entity_poly.type
_entity_poly.pdbx_seq_one_letter_code
_entity_poly.pdbx_strand_id
1 'polypeptide(L)'
;SDREKYSGEGGAFQCLKSGHGQVAFMCYDEIPPSERQDYQLLCMDGSRKSVEEYKDCYLLKEPRHAVISRKDADSEQIYKVLKLIPDSDLFSSAAFGGKDLMFSDAATELIELPKITDSFLYLREDYHEAMHALKAGNPPAPDGKIEWCTISHAEQQKCDSLQIPRMECRRASSVDECIQR
;
A
#
# COMPACT_ATOMS: atom_id res chain seq x y z
N SER A 1 -16.35 4.01 -17.40
CA SER A 1 -16.86 2.63 -17.11
C SER A 1 -17.70 2.77 -15.86
N ASP A 2 -18.86 3.40 -16.02
CA ASP A 2 -19.62 3.99 -14.90
C ASP A 2 -20.78 3.08 -14.46
N ARG A 3 -20.54 1.75 -14.47
CA ARG A 3 -21.59 0.72 -14.30
C ARG A 3 -21.48 -0.06 -13.00
N GLU A 4 -20.43 0.11 -12.20
CA GLU A 4 -20.26 -0.62 -10.94
C GLU A 4 -20.82 0.22 -9.78
N LYS A 5 -21.99 -0.17 -9.28
CA LYS A 5 -22.72 0.54 -8.21
C LYS A 5 -21.91 0.70 -6.92
N TYR A 6 -20.99 -0.22 -6.64
CA TYR A 6 -20.21 -0.28 -5.41
C TYR A 6 -18.72 0.04 -5.60
N SER A 7 -18.37 0.75 -6.68
CA SER A 7 -16.99 1.20 -6.92
C SER A 7 -16.61 2.38 -6.04
N GLY A 8 -15.32 2.45 -5.65
CA GLY A 8 -14.78 3.50 -4.78
C GLY A 8 -15.21 3.35 -3.33
N GLU A 9 -14.72 4.24 -2.46
CA GLU A 9 -14.93 4.12 -1.01
C GLU A 9 -16.41 4.27 -0.61
N GLY A 10 -17.09 5.30 -1.14
CA GLY A 10 -18.52 5.48 -0.91
C GLY A 10 -19.37 4.32 -1.44
N GLY A 11 -18.96 3.72 -2.56
CA GLY A 11 -19.58 2.51 -3.11
C GLY A 11 -19.38 1.29 -2.19
N ALA A 12 -18.17 1.11 -1.66
CA ALA A 12 -17.85 0.04 -0.72
C ALA A 12 -18.66 0.18 0.59
N PHE A 13 -18.77 1.40 1.13
CA PHE A 13 -19.64 1.67 2.29
C PHE A 13 -21.10 1.34 2.00
N GLN A 14 -21.61 1.75 0.84
CA GLN A 14 -22.97 1.48 0.44
C GLN A 14 -23.24 -0.04 0.28
N CYS A 15 -22.24 -0.82 -0.16
CA CYS A 15 -22.32 -2.28 -0.22
C CYS A 15 -22.52 -2.90 1.17
N LEU A 16 -21.70 -2.47 2.14
CA LEU A 16 -21.80 -2.89 3.55
C LEU A 16 -23.15 -2.49 4.16
N LYS A 17 -23.53 -1.23 4.03
CA LYS A 17 -24.79 -0.67 4.54
C LYS A 17 -26.03 -1.37 3.96
N SER A 18 -25.97 -1.79 2.70
CA SER A 18 -27.06 -2.49 2.04
C SER A 18 -27.12 -4.00 2.37
N GLY A 19 -26.21 -4.50 3.21
CA GLY A 19 -26.15 -5.92 3.60
C GLY A 19 -25.64 -6.88 2.53
N HIS A 20 -25.04 -6.37 1.45
CA HIS A 20 -24.47 -7.21 0.38
C HIS A 20 -23.02 -7.64 0.67
N GLY A 21 -22.40 -7.04 1.69
CA GLY A 21 -21.09 -7.42 2.22
C GLY A 21 -21.09 -7.43 3.75
N GLN A 22 -20.19 -8.20 4.35
CA GLN A 22 -20.01 -8.27 5.81
C GLN A 22 -18.89 -7.36 6.33
N VAL A 23 -17.97 -6.98 5.45
CA VAL A 23 -16.80 -6.14 5.72
C VAL A 23 -16.58 -5.23 4.50
N ALA A 24 -16.18 -3.98 4.73
CA ALA A 24 -15.71 -3.07 3.70
C ALA A 24 -14.29 -2.59 4.04
N PHE A 25 -13.40 -2.57 3.03
CA PHE A 25 -12.07 -1.99 3.12
C PHE A 25 -12.11 -0.61 2.48
N MET A 26 -11.99 0.43 3.30
CA MET A 26 -12.18 1.85 2.93
C MET A 26 -11.61 2.74 4.04
N CYS A 27 -11.38 4.02 3.76
CA CYS A 27 -11.06 5.00 4.79
C CYS A 27 -12.25 5.25 5.73
N TYR A 28 -11.95 5.51 7.01
CA TYR A 28 -12.96 5.65 8.07
C TYR A 28 -13.82 6.93 7.94
N ASP A 29 -13.29 7.96 7.28
CA ASP A 29 -13.91 9.28 7.13
C ASP A 29 -15.09 9.29 6.16
N GLU A 30 -15.18 8.28 5.30
CA GLU A 30 -16.32 8.03 4.42
C GLU A 30 -17.57 7.52 5.18
N ILE A 31 -17.43 7.11 6.45
CA ILE A 31 -18.59 6.77 7.31
C ILE A 31 -19.16 8.07 7.89
N PRO A 32 -20.43 8.43 7.59
CA PRO A 32 -21.06 9.65 8.10
C PRO A 32 -21.02 9.67 9.63
N PRO A 33 -20.65 10.80 10.27
CA PRO A 33 -20.54 10.87 11.74
C PRO A 33 -21.81 10.41 12.48
N SER A 34 -22.99 10.66 11.91
CA SER A 34 -24.28 10.22 12.46
C SER A 34 -24.50 8.70 12.45
N GLU A 35 -23.77 7.97 11.62
CA GLU A 35 -23.92 6.52 11.43
C GLU A 35 -22.76 5.74 12.06
N ARG A 36 -21.67 6.39 12.49
CA ARG A 36 -20.46 5.72 12.99
C ARG A 36 -20.70 4.78 14.18
N GLN A 37 -21.70 5.07 15.00
CA GLN A 37 -22.09 4.23 16.14
C GLN A 37 -22.62 2.84 15.72
N ASP A 38 -23.08 2.70 14.48
CA ASP A 38 -23.64 1.45 13.93
C ASP A 38 -22.57 0.52 13.35
N TYR A 39 -21.30 0.97 13.30
CA TYR A 39 -20.19 0.25 12.70
C TYR A 39 -19.00 0.14 13.66
N GLN A 40 -18.11 -0.82 13.39
CA GLN A 40 -16.87 -1.03 14.14
C GLN A 40 -15.72 -1.26 13.17
N LEU A 41 -14.51 -0.92 13.61
CA LEU A 41 -13.28 -1.23 12.89
C LEU A 41 -12.78 -2.62 13.28
N LEU A 42 -12.21 -3.33 12.31
CA LEU A 42 -11.49 -4.58 12.54
C LEU A 42 -10.01 -4.28 12.67
N CYS A 43 -9.41 -4.64 13.80
CA CYS A 43 -8.02 -4.32 14.10
C CYS A 43 -7.08 -5.49 13.76
N MET A 44 -5.81 -5.19 13.54
CA MET A 44 -4.78 -6.19 13.22
C MET A 44 -4.54 -7.22 14.34
N ASP A 45 -4.85 -6.87 15.59
CA ASP A 45 -4.78 -7.77 16.75
C ASP A 45 -6.01 -8.70 16.89
N GLY A 46 -6.94 -8.65 15.93
CA GLY A 46 -8.18 -9.42 15.93
C GLY A 46 -9.30 -8.82 16.80
N SER A 47 -9.04 -7.71 17.49
CA SER A 47 -10.06 -6.99 18.24
C SER A 47 -10.97 -6.15 17.32
N ARG A 48 -12.02 -5.59 17.91
CA ARG A 48 -12.89 -4.60 17.28
C ARG A 48 -12.91 -3.34 18.12
N LYS A 49 -12.86 -2.19 17.46
CA LYS A 49 -12.91 -0.87 18.13
C LYS A 49 -13.95 0.04 17.49
N SER A 50 -14.30 1.12 18.20
CA SER A 50 -15.14 2.18 17.63
C SER A 50 -14.47 2.81 16.41
N VAL A 51 -15.26 3.35 15.48
CA VAL A 51 -14.76 4.12 14.32
C VAL A 51 -13.92 5.31 14.76
N GLU A 52 -14.21 5.90 15.93
CA GLU A 52 -13.45 7.03 16.48
C GLU A 52 -12.03 6.65 16.95
N GLU A 53 -11.76 5.35 17.15
CA GLU A 53 -10.45 4.83 17.55
C GLU A 53 -9.56 4.45 16.35
N TYR A 54 -9.87 4.97 15.16
CA TYR A 54 -9.14 4.67 13.91
C TYR A 54 -7.63 4.90 14.00
N LYS A 55 -7.17 5.79 14.88
CA LYS A 55 -5.72 6.04 15.10
C LYS A 55 -4.99 4.86 15.74
N ASP A 56 -5.71 4.02 16.47
CA ASP A 56 -5.18 2.84 17.18
C ASP A 56 -5.74 1.53 16.62
N CYS A 57 -6.50 1.59 15.53
CA CYS A 57 -7.09 0.45 14.84
C CYS A 57 -7.23 0.74 13.34
N TYR A 58 -6.19 0.42 12.59
CA TYR A 58 -6.12 0.57 11.14
C TYR A 58 -5.26 -0.55 10.54
N LEU A 59 -5.46 -0.86 9.26
CA LEU A 59 -4.66 -1.87 8.57
C LEU A 59 -3.35 -1.30 8.02
N LEU A 60 -3.42 -0.07 7.49
CA LEU A 60 -2.28 0.67 6.96
C LEU A 60 -2.54 2.17 7.02
N LYS A 61 -1.47 2.95 7.01
CA LYS A 61 -1.55 4.40 6.82
C LYS A 61 -1.31 4.68 5.35
N GLU A 62 -2.37 5.03 4.64
CA GLU A 62 -2.28 5.26 3.19
C GLU A 62 -1.59 6.60 2.91
N PRO A 63 -0.59 6.65 2.02
CA PRO A 63 -0.13 7.90 1.44
C PRO A 63 -1.30 8.62 0.74
N ARG A 64 -1.34 9.95 0.79
CA ARG A 64 -2.35 10.69 0.01
C ARG A 64 -2.15 10.43 -1.49
N HIS A 65 -3.16 10.71 -2.29
CA HIS A 65 -3.01 10.67 -3.74
C HIS A 65 -2.03 11.75 -4.23
N ALA A 66 -1.29 11.45 -5.30
CA ALA A 66 -0.34 12.37 -5.92
C ALA A 66 -0.61 12.51 -7.43
N VAL A 67 -0.31 13.70 -7.95
CA VAL A 67 -0.19 13.91 -9.40
C VAL A 67 1.13 13.30 -9.85
N ILE A 68 1.07 12.37 -10.79
CA ILE A 68 2.23 11.68 -11.33
C ILE A 68 2.49 12.17 -12.75
N SER A 69 3.74 12.48 -13.07
CA SER A 69 4.19 12.85 -14.41
C SER A 69 5.30 11.91 -14.88
N ARG A 70 5.70 12.05 -16.15
CA ARG A 70 6.91 11.39 -16.64
C ARG A 70 8.13 11.99 -15.97
N LYS A 71 9.19 11.20 -15.84
CA LYS A 71 10.47 11.63 -15.23
C LYS A 71 11.12 12.82 -15.96
N ASP A 72 10.83 13.00 -17.25
CA ASP A 72 11.34 14.09 -18.09
C ASP A 72 10.41 15.31 -18.16
N ALA A 73 9.25 15.27 -17.50
CA ALA A 73 8.30 16.37 -17.48
C ALA A 73 8.71 17.47 -16.49
N ASP A 74 8.35 18.71 -16.80
CA ASP A 74 8.49 19.83 -15.87
C ASP A 74 7.36 19.80 -14.83
N SER A 75 7.59 19.10 -13.72
CA SER A 75 6.62 18.99 -12.62
C SER A 75 6.30 20.34 -11.95
N GLU A 76 7.25 21.27 -11.96
CA GLU A 76 7.09 22.61 -11.40
C GLU A 76 6.11 23.44 -12.26
N GLN A 77 6.20 23.31 -13.59
CA GLN A 77 5.22 23.93 -14.49
C GLN A 77 3.82 23.35 -14.29
N ILE A 78 3.69 22.02 -14.12
CA ILE A 78 2.39 21.38 -13.85
C ILE A 78 1.79 21.93 -12.55
N TYR A 79 2.58 21.98 -11.48
CA TYR A 79 2.13 22.51 -10.19
C TYR A 79 1.70 23.98 -10.29
N LYS A 80 2.49 24.83 -10.98
CA LYS A 80 2.14 26.24 -11.22
C LYS A 80 0.81 26.39 -11.94
N VAL A 81 0.55 25.59 -12.97
CA VAL A 81 -0.71 25.64 -13.72
C VAL A 81 -1.89 25.23 -12.82
N LEU A 82 -1.75 24.15 -12.04
CA LEU A 82 -2.81 23.70 -11.14
C LEU A 82 -3.12 24.75 -10.07
N LYS A 83 -2.11 25.47 -9.55
CA LYS A 83 -2.28 26.55 -8.58
C LYS A 83 -2.92 27.83 -9.12
N LEU A 84 -3.13 27.95 -10.44
CA LEU A 84 -3.93 29.04 -11.02
C LEU A 84 -5.44 28.79 -10.87
N ILE A 85 -5.85 27.56 -10.59
CA ILE A 85 -7.24 27.17 -10.43
C ILE A 85 -7.61 27.31 -8.95
N PRO A 86 -8.74 27.95 -8.59
CA PRO A 86 -9.22 27.97 -7.22
C PRO A 86 -9.43 26.55 -6.67
N ASP A 87 -8.98 26.27 -5.45
CA ASP A 87 -9.11 24.94 -4.83
C ASP A 87 -10.58 24.46 -4.81
N SER A 88 -11.54 25.38 -4.64
CA SER A 88 -12.98 25.08 -4.70
C SER A 88 -13.44 24.52 -6.04
N ASP A 89 -12.81 24.95 -7.13
CA ASP A 89 -13.16 24.52 -8.50
C ASP A 89 -12.35 23.28 -8.88
N LEU A 90 -11.14 23.14 -8.34
CA LEU A 90 -10.24 22.02 -8.61
C LEU A 90 -10.69 20.73 -7.92
N PHE A 91 -11.19 20.84 -6.68
CA PHE A 91 -11.57 19.68 -5.87
C PHE A 91 -13.07 19.42 -5.84
N SER A 92 -13.95 20.34 -6.28
CA SER A 92 -15.40 20.08 -6.23
C SER A 92 -15.94 19.39 -7.49
N SER A 93 -16.41 18.16 -7.33
CA SER A 93 -17.12 17.42 -8.40
C SER A 93 -18.62 17.72 -8.50
N ALA A 94 -19.18 18.49 -7.57
CA ALA A 94 -20.63 18.64 -7.40
C ALA A 94 -21.36 19.17 -8.65
N ALA A 95 -20.74 20.13 -9.36
CA ALA A 95 -21.31 20.71 -10.57
C ALA A 95 -21.41 19.72 -11.75
N PHE A 96 -20.69 18.60 -11.69
CA PHE A 96 -20.56 17.62 -12.76
C PHE A 96 -21.32 16.32 -12.49
N GLY A 97 -22.02 16.22 -11.36
CA GLY A 97 -22.82 15.04 -11.01
C GLY A 97 -21.99 13.78 -10.73
N GLY A 98 -20.73 13.94 -10.29
CA GLY A 98 -19.84 12.85 -9.88
C GLY A 98 -19.19 13.12 -8.52
N LYS A 99 -18.34 12.17 -8.09
CA LYS A 99 -17.53 12.26 -6.87
C LYS A 99 -16.06 11.98 -7.23
N ASP A 100 -15.14 12.71 -6.61
CA ASP A 100 -13.69 12.54 -6.77
C ASP A 100 -13.21 12.57 -8.24
N LEU A 101 -13.77 13.51 -9.03
CA LEU A 101 -13.42 13.68 -10.45
C LEU A 101 -12.10 14.44 -10.58
N MET A 102 -11.12 13.82 -11.23
CA MET A 102 -9.71 14.26 -11.33
C MET A 102 -8.94 14.27 -10.00
N PHE A 103 -9.49 14.90 -8.98
CA PHE A 103 -8.94 14.98 -7.62
C PHE A 103 -10.00 14.54 -6.61
N SER A 104 -9.57 14.16 -5.40
CA SER A 104 -10.53 13.85 -4.35
C SER A 104 -11.27 15.10 -3.89
N ASP A 105 -12.57 14.98 -3.67
CA ASP A 105 -13.42 16.06 -3.14
C ASP A 105 -13.05 16.43 -1.69
N ALA A 106 -12.34 15.55 -0.99
CA ALA A 106 -11.82 15.79 0.36
C ALA A 106 -10.48 16.53 0.39
N ALA A 107 -9.84 16.75 -0.76
CA ALA A 107 -8.59 17.49 -0.82
C ALA A 107 -8.80 18.98 -0.49
N THR A 108 -7.89 19.54 0.29
CA THR A 108 -7.94 20.96 0.68
C THR A 108 -6.84 21.78 0.03
N GLU A 109 -5.77 21.14 -0.41
CA GLU A 109 -4.63 21.79 -1.05
C GLU A 109 -3.79 20.80 -1.86
N LEU A 110 -3.04 21.34 -2.83
CA LEU A 110 -1.89 20.67 -3.44
C LEU A 110 -0.60 21.15 -2.79
N ILE A 111 0.29 20.21 -2.47
CA ILE A 111 1.62 20.47 -1.93
C ILE A 111 2.66 20.05 -2.97
N GLU A 112 3.60 20.94 -3.29
CA GLU A 112 4.72 20.61 -4.16
C GLU A 112 5.72 19.71 -3.44
N LEU A 113 6.11 18.61 -4.09
CA LEU A 113 7.09 17.67 -3.57
C LEU A 113 8.51 18.05 -4.04
N PRO A 114 9.56 17.74 -3.25
CA PRO A 114 10.94 17.90 -3.69
C PRO A 114 11.21 17.16 -5.01
N LYS A 115 12.01 17.73 -5.91
CA LYS A 115 12.33 17.13 -7.24
C LYS A 115 12.99 15.75 -7.17
N ILE A 116 13.61 15.40 -6.03
CA ILE A 116 14.20 14.08 -5.81
C ILE A 116 13.17 12.98 -5.50
N THR A 117 11.93 13.36 -5.18
CA THR A 117 10.89 12.42 -4.75
C THR A 117 10.52 11.47 -5.89
N ASP A 118 10.86 10.20 -5.74
CA ASP A 118 10.41 9.12 -6.61
C ASP A 118 9.29 8.31 -5.92
N SER A 119 8.78 7.28 -6.60
CA SER A 119 7.72 6.42 -6.06
C SER A 119 8.11 5.74 -4.75
N PHE A 120 9.39 5.41 -4.55
CA PHE A 120 9.87 4.78 -3.32
C PHE A 120 9.86 5.78 -2.17
N LEU A 121 10.44 6.96 -2.35
CA LEU A 121 10.46 8.02 -1.35
C LEU A 121 9.05 8.52 -1.00
N TYR A 122 8.14 8.55 -1.98
CA TYR A 122 6.75 8.95 -1.76
C TYR A 122 5.96 7.93 -0.95
N LEU A 123 6.00 6.66 -1.36
CA LEU A 123 5.25 5.58 -0.72
C LEU A 123 5.85 5.16 0.63
N ARG A 124 7.15 5.40 0.83
CA ARG A 124 7.96 4.89 1.95
C ARG A 124 8.20 3.39 1.85
N GLU A 125 9.15 2.92 2.64
CA GLU A 125 9.68 1.56 2.61
C GLU A 125 8.60 0.49 2.85
N ASP A 126 7.83 0.63 3.94
CA ASP A 126 6.81 -0.33 4.34
C ASP A 126 5.71 -0.53 3.29
N TYR A 127 5.17 0.56 2.75
CA TYR A 127 4.15 0.48 1.70
C TYR A 127 4.74 -0.03 0.38
N HIS A 128 5.95 0.43 0.03
CA HIS A 128 6.60 0.01 -1.21
C HIS A 128 6.93 -1.48 -1.23
N GLU A 129 7.45 -2.02 -0.12
CA GLU A 129 7.73 -3.45 0.03
C GLU A 129 6.46 -4.29 -0.04
N ALA A 130 5.39 -3.88 0.65
CA ALA A 130 4.10 -4.57 0.58
C ALA A 130 3.57 -4.62 -0.86
N MET A 131 3.65 -3.50 -1.60
CA MET A 131 3.24 -3.44 -3.00
C MET A 131 4.12 -4.30 -3.91
N HIS A 132 5.43 -4.37 -3.65
CA HIS A 132 6.35 -5.23 -4.38
C HIS A 132 6.05 -6.71 -4.13
N ALA A 133 5.80 -7.10 -2.88
CA ALA A 133 5.43 -8.47 -2.54
C ALA A 133 4.11 -8.89 -3.21
N LEU A 134 3.10 -8.01 -3.19
CA LEU A 134 1.82 -8.26 -3.88
C LEU A 134 2.00 -8.43 -5.40
N LYS A 135 2.85 -7.61 -6.04
CA LYS A 135 3.14 -7.71 -7.48
C LYS A 135 3.96 -8.94 -7.84
N ALA A 136 4.93 -9.30 -7.01
CA ALA A 136 5.69 -10.54 -7.17
C ALA A 136 4.77 -11.77 -7.05
N GLY A 137 3.60 -11.59 -6.42
CA GLY A 137 2.66 -12.65 -6.10
C GLY A 137 3.20 -13.51 -4.97
N ASN A 138 2.50 -14.61 -4.68
CA ASN A 138 3.13 -15.65 -3.90
C ASN A 138 4.22 -16.26 -4.78
N PRO A 139 5.52 -16.14 -4.45
CA PRO A 139 6.51 -16.94 -5.15
C PRO A 139 6.06 -18.40 -5.06
N PRO A 140 6.29 -19.22 -6.11
CA PRO A 140 6.07 -20.65 -5.97
C PRO A 140 6.74 -21.06 -4.67
N ALA A 141 6.04 -21.87 -3.86
CA ALA A 141 6.61 -22.39 -2.63
C ALA A 141 8.04 -22.81 -2.98
N PRO A 142 9.07 -22.31 -2.26
CA PRO A 142 10.42 -22.70 -2.59
C PRO A 142 10.40 -24.21 -2.76
N ASP A 143 11.06 -24.73 -3.81
CA ASP A 143 11.14 -26.18 -4.12
C ASP A 143 11.51 -27.01 -2.86
N GLY A 144 11.98 -26.27 -1.86
CA GLY A 144 11.91 -26.54 -0.44
C GLY A 144 13.18 -27.17 0.02
N LYS A 145 14.16 -27.19 -0.88
CA LYS A 145 15.57 -27.27 -0.63
C LYS A 145 16.04 -25.93 -0.07
N ILE A 146 16.46 -25.95 1.17
CA ILE A 146 17.19 -24.87 1.85
C ILE A 146 18.64 -24.95 1.37
N GLU A 147 19.15 -23.90 0.73
CA GLU A 147 20.58 -23.81 0.44
C GLU A 147 21.30 -23.17 1.62
N TRP A 148 22.20 -23.94 2.27
CA TRP A 148 22.97 -23.48 3.42
C TRP A 148 24.37 -23.06 2.98
N CYS A 149 24.70 -21.78 3.11
CA CYS A 149 26.00 -21.26 2.71
C CYS A 149 27.07 -21.50 3.79
N THR A 150 28.23 -21.99 3.41
CA THR A 150 29.39 -22.22 4.29
C THR A 150 30.59 -21.40 3.83
N ILE A 151 31.39 -20.88 4.76
CA ILE A 151 32.54 -20.01 4.45
C ILE A 151 33.89 -20.69 4.65
N SER A 152 33.89 -21.92 5.16
CA SER A 152 35.11 -22.71 5.34
C SER A 152 34.92 -24.17 4.95
N HIS A 153 36.04 -24.84 4.69
CA HIS A 153 36.03 -26.28 4.42
C HIS A 153 35.47 -27.10 5.60
N ALA A 154 35.80 -26.70 6.83
CA ALA A 154 35.31 -27.38 8.03
C ALA A 154 33.78 -27.23 8.18
N GLU A 155 33.23 -26.07 7.84
CA GLU A 155 31.78 -25.84 7.84
C GLU A 155 31.06 -26.63 6.74
N GLN A 156 31.61 -26.68 5.53
CA GLN A 156 31.05 -27.50 4.44
C GLN A 156 30.98 -28.97 4.87
N GLN A 157 32.07 -29.53 5.39
CA GLN A 157 32.09 -30.92 5.87
C GLN A 157 31.08 -31.17 6.99
N LYS A 158 30.99 -30.24 7.96
CA LYS A 158 30.00 -30.33 9.02
C LYS A 158 28.58 -30.32 8.44
N CYS A 159 28.29 -29.38 7.54
CA CYS A 159 26.99 -29.21 6.90
C CYS A 159 26.57 -30.48 6.14
N ASP A 160 27.47 -31.02 5.31
CA ASP A 160 27.23 -32.24 4.52
C ASP A 160 26.98 -33.48 5.41
N SER A 161 27.62 -33.53 6.59
CA SER A 161 27.44 -34.65 7.53
C SER A 161 26.12 -34.65 8.30
N LEU A 162 25.41 -33.51 8.36
CA LEU A 162 24.15 -33.41 9.10
C LEU A 162 22.98 -34.08 8.36
N GLN A 163 23.12 -34.37 7.06
CA GLN A 163 22.12 -35.06 6.23
C GLN A 163 20.67 -34.57 6.43
N ILE A 164 20.49 -33.25 6.58
CA ILE A 164 19.18 -32.66 6.85
C ILE A 164 18.31 -32.78 5.58
N PRO A 165 17.11 -33.39 5.67
CA PRO A 165 16.22 -33.50 4.52
C PRO A 165 15.88 -32.12 3.94
N ARG A 166 16.00 -32.02 2.62
CA ARG A 166 15.78 -30.77 1.88
C ARG A 166 16.75 -29.65 2.29
N MET A 167 17.98 -29.96 2.69
CA MET A 167 19.05 -28.97 2.83
C MET A 167 20.23 -29.33 1.91
N GLU A 168 20.74 -28.37 1.15
CA GLU A 168 21.93 -28.50 0.31
C GLU A 168 22.99 -27.49 0.75
N CYS A 169 24.22 -27.93 0.99
CA CYS A 169 25.28 -27.07 1.49
C CYS A 169 26.13 -26.53 0.33
N ARG A 170 26.28 -25.20 0.20
CA ARG A 170 27.15 -24.58 -0.79
C ARG A 170 28.25 -23.77 -0.11
N ARG A 171 29.49 -23.96 -0.55
CA ARG A 171 30.63 -23.16 -0.07
C ARG A 171 30.78 -21.86 -0.84
N ALA A 172 31.06 -20.77 -0.13
CA ALA A 172 31.50 -19.49 -0.66
C ALA A 172 32.88 -19.13 -0.10
N SER A 173 33.50 -18.10 -0.66
CA SER A 173 34.83 -17.62 -0.26
C SER A 173 34.80 -16.63 0.91
N SER A 174 33.65 -16.02 1.20
CA SER A 174 33.44 -15.09 2.30
C SER A 174 31.98 -15.04 2.75
N VAL A 175 31.74 -14.43 3.91
CA VAL A 175 30.39 -14.12 4.40
C VAL A 175 29.66 -13.21 3.40
N ASP A 176 30.36 -12.22 2.84
CA ASP A 176 29.77 -11.30 1.85
C ASP A 176 29.31 -12.03 0.59
N GLU A 177 30.07 -13.02 0.11
CA GLU A 177 29.66 -13.85 -1.03
C GLU A 177 28.44 -14.72 -0.67
N CYS A 178 28.31 -15.19 0.58
CA CYS A 178 27.10 -15.88 1.04
C CYS A 178 25.88 -14.96 1.08
N ILE A 179 26.03 -13.68 1.44
CA ILE A 179 24.93 -12.71 1.53
C ILE A 179 24.45 -12.27 0.14
N GLN A 180 25.35 -12.22 -0.85
CA GLN A 180 25.03 -11.79 -2.21
C GLN A 180 24.37 -12.88 -3.07
N ARG A 181 24.40 -14.14 -2.63
CA ARG A 181 23.75 -15.27 -3.31
C ARG A 181 22.30 -15.42 -2.90
#